data_AF-A0A3S3PAT3-F1
#
_entry.id   AF-A0A3S3PAT3-F1
#
_cell.length_a   1.000
_cell.length_b   1.000
_cell.length_c   1.000
_cell.angle_alpha   90.00
_cell.angle_beta   90.00
_cell.angle_gamma   90.00
#
_symmetry.space_group_name_H-M   'P 1'
#
loop_
_entity.id
_entity.type
_entity.pdbx_description
1 polymer ?
#
loop_
_entity_poly.entity_id
_entity_poly.type
_entity_poly.pdbx_seq_one_letter_code
_entity_poly.pdbx_strand_id
1 'polypeptide(L)'
;MLVMSFDGFRYDYYGAVKTPNLDFIARTGVHAPNGIKSVFITKTFPAHWSIATGLYEESHGILNNKMFDPFTNKTFDFGGEESWWKGEPIWVTAKKQNKSVGIYFWPGSEVAFGGIHADHFYNYTANKN
;
A
#
# COMPACT_ATOMS: atom_id res chain seq x y z
N MET A 1 1.60 6.61 -14.73
CA MET A 1 2.18 6.80 -13.38
C MET A 1 2.57 5.43 -12.87
N LEU A 2 3.74 5.30 -12.24
CA LEU A 2 4.20 4.06 -11.60
C LEU A 2 4.51 4.38 -10.14
N VAL A 3 3.95 3.59 -9.23
CA VAL A 3 4.26 3.64 -7.81
C VAL A 3 4.91 2.31 -7.45
N MET A 4 6.09 2.37 -6.87
CA MET A 4 6.86 1.20 -6.45
C MET A 4 7.15 1.34 -4.96
N SER A 5 6.79 0.31 -4.19
CA SER A 5 7.08 0.24 -2.76
C SER A 5 8.11 -0.85 -2.51
N PHE A 6 9.13 -0.53 -1.72
CA PHE A 6 10.07 -1.47 -1.15
C PHE A 6 9.80 -1.53 0.35
N ASP A 7 9.10 -2.58 0.80
CA ASP A 7 8.70 -2.69 2.22
C ASP A 7 9.93 -2.69 3.14
N GLY A 8 9.85 -1.91 4.22
CA GLY A 8 10.96 -1.74 5.17
C GLY A 8 12.18 -0.96 4.65
N PHE A 9 12.13 -0.34 3.46
CA PHE A 9 13.25 0.45 2.95
C PHE A 9 13.39 1.78 3.72
N ARG A 10 14.23 1.78 4.76
CA ARG A 10 14.49 2.98 5.57
C ARG A 10 15.26 4.02 4.74
N TYR A 11 15.05 5.29 5.07
CA TYR A 11 15.56 6.42 4.29
C TYR A 11 17.08 6.46 4.13
N ASP A 12 17.84 5.84 5.02
CA ASP A 12 19.32 5.83 5.01
C ASP A 12 19.92 4.57 4.36
N TYR A 13 19.09 3.63 3.88
CA TYR A 13 19.57 2.38 3.28
C TYR A 13 20.25 2.57 1.92
N TYR A 14 19.86 3.58 1.14
CA TYR A 14 20.49 3.84 -0.16
C TYR A 14 21.97 4.27 -0.03
N GLY A 15 22.37 4.78 1.14
CA GLY A 15 23.78 5.10 1.44
C GLY A 15 24.55 3.95 2.12
N ALA A 16 23.84 2.94 2.62
CA ALA A 16 24.45 1.84 3.38
C ALA A 16 25.02 0.73 2.48
N VAL A 17 24.49 0.57 1.27
CA VAL A 17 24.93 -0.43 0.29
C VAL A 17 24.89 0.15 -1.13
N LYS A 18 25.63 -0.45 -2.06
CA LYS A 18 25.68 0.01 -3.45
C LYS A 18 24.37 -0.29 -4.17
N THR A 19 23.59 0.75 -4.51
CA THR A 19 22.30 0.63 -5.21
C THR A 19 22.29 1.39 -6.54
N PRO A 20 23.08 0.99 -7.55
CA PRO A 20 23.42 1.84 -8.69
C PRO A 20 22.21 2.37 -9.47
N ASN A 21 21.12 1.59 -9.55
CA ASN A 21 19.89 2.01 -10.20
C ASN A 21 19.07 3.00 -9.35
N LEU A 22 18.99 2.79 -8.04
CA LEU A 22 18.34 3.74 -7.13
C LEU A 22 19.16 5.03 -7.00
N ASP A 23 20.49 4.92 -6.98
CA ASP A 23 21.43 6.05 -6.97
C ASP A 23 21.32 6.89 -8.24
N PHE A 24 21.05 6.24 -9.39
CA PHE A 24 20.76 6.94 -10.63
C PHE A 24 19.47 7.74 -10.52
N ILE A 25 18.37 7.10 -10.09
CA ILE A 25 17.06 7.76 -9.92
C ILE A 25 17.16 8.94 -8.94
N ALA A 26 17.85 8.77 -7.80
CA ALA A 26 17.99 9.82 -6.79
C ALA A 26 18.81 11.03 -7.28
N ARG A 27 19.82 10.80 -8.15
CA ARG A 27 20.67 11.86 -8.72
C ARG A 27 20.02 12.58 -9.90
N THR A 28 19.26 11.88 -10.74
CA THR A 28 18.63 12.45 -11.94
C THR A 28 17.19 12.91 -11.71
N GLY A 29 16.61 12.56 -10.56
CA GLY A 29 15.24 12.90 -10.16
C GLY A 29 15.18 13.76 -8.91
N VAL A 30 14.04 13.67 -8.21
CA VAL A 30 13.81 14.35 -6.92
C VAL A 30 13.82 13.29 -5.82
N HIS A 31 14.55 13.57 -4.74
CA HIS A 31 14.58 12.71 -3.55
C HIS A 31 14.42 13.53 -2.27
N ALA A 32 13.87 12.91 -1.22
CA ALA A 32 13.77 13.50 0.12
C ALA A 32 14.95 12.99 0.97
N PRO A 33 15.99 13.81 1.24
CA PRO A 33 17.22 13.34 1.89
C PRO A 33 17.01 12.83 3.32
N ASN A 34 16.00 13.36 4.01
CA ASN A 34 15.62 12.97 5.37
C ASN A 34 14.47 11.94 5.40
N GLY A 35 14.16 11.32 4.25
CA GLY A 35 13.08 10.36 4.12
C GLY A 35 11.67 10.95 4.12
N ILE A 36 10.70 10.04 4.06
CA ILE A 36 9.27 10.34 4.15
C ILE A 36 8.79 9.87 5.53
N LYS A 37 8.06 10.72 6.23
CA LYS A 37 7.46 10.35 7.53
C LYS A 37 6.25 9.44 7.29
N SER A 38 6.33 8.21 7.77
CA SER A 38 5.20 7.28 7.78
C SER A 38 4.13 7.70 8.80
N VAL A 39 2.93 7.21 8.59
CA VAL A 39 1.82 7.20 9.56
C VAL A 39 2.13 6.29 10.77
N PHE A 40 1.35 6.43 11.85
CA PHE A 40 1.47 5.62 13.06
C PHE A 40 0.23 4.74 13.23
N ILE A 41 0.36 3.40 13.28
CA ILE A 41 1.58 2.61 13.49
C ILE A 41 2.37 2.33 12.21
N THR A 42 3.70 2.31 12.30
CA THR A 42 4.60 2.02 11.16
C THR A 42 4.62 0.52 10.83
N LYS A 43 3.52 0.02 10.26
CA LYS A 43 3.30 -1.36 9.81
C LYS A 43 2.91 -1.37 8.34
N THR A 44 3.20 -2.49 7.66
CA THR A 44 2.97 -2.67 6.22
C THR A 44 1.57 -2.28 5.77
N PHE A 45 0.52 -2.92 6.30
CA PHE A 45 -0.85 -2.74 5.83
C PHE A 45 -1.38 -1.32 6.08
N PRO A 46 -1.28 -0.77 7.31
CA PRO A 46 -1.66 0.62 7.56
C PRO A 46 -0.94 1.61 6.65
N ALA A 47 0.40 1.56 6.59
CA ALA A 47 1.18 2.54 5.84
C ALA A 47 0.92 2.48 4.32
N HIS A 48 0.83 1.30 3.72
CA HIS A 48 0.54 1.16 2.29
C HIS A 48 -0.89 1.59 1.95
N TRP A 49 -1.84 1.37 2.86
CA TRP A 49 -3.21 1.81 2.66
C TRP A 49 -3.35 3.33 2.80
N SER A 50 -2.62 3.95 3.72
CA SER A 50 -2.53 5.41 3.81
C SER A 50 -1.93 6.02 2.54
N ILE A 51 -0.89 5.41 1.96
CA ILE A 51 -0.32 5.87 0.67
C ILE A 51 -1.37 5.76 -0.45
N ALA A 52 -2.14 4.68 -0.49
CA ALA A 52 -3.14 4.46 -1.54
C ALA A 52 -4.34 5.42 -1.44
N THR A 53 -4.74 5.83 -0.24
CA THR A 53 -6.00 6.56 0.01
C THR A 53 -5.79 8.03 0.42
N GLY A 54 -4.61 8.39 0.92
CA GLY A 54 -4.34 9.69 1.53
C GLY A 54 -4.97 9.89 2.91
N LEU A 55 -5.47 8.83 3.54
CA LEU A 55 -6.15 8.86 4.83
C LEU A 55 -5.26 8.32 5.96
N TYR A 56 -5.54 8.76 7.19
CA TYR A 56 -4.99 8.14 8.40
C TYR A 56 -5.70 6.83 8.77
N GLU A 57 -5.06 6.05 9.61
CA GLU A 57 -5.49 4.72 10.04
C GLU A 57 -6.92 4.69 10.58
N GLU A 58 -7.25 5.63 11.45
CA GLU A 58 -8.58 5.79 12.05
C GLU A 58 -9.69 6.05 11.01
N SER A 59 -9.34 6.68 9.88
CA SER A 59 -10.28 7.00 8.81
C SER A 59 -10.44 5.85 7.82
N HIS A 60 -9.34 5.20 7.43
CA HIS A 60 -9.35 4.12 6.44
C HIS A 60 -9.55 2.71 7.03
N GLY A 61 -9.59 2.58 8.36
CA GLY A 61 -9.98 1.36 9.07
C GLY A 61 -8.87 0.33 9.27
N ILE A 62 -7.83 0.32 8.45
CA ILE A 62 -6.68 -0.58 8.60
C ILE A 62 -5.71 -0.08 9.69
N LEU A 63 -5.92 -0.50 10.94
CA LEU A 63 -5.14 -0.06 12.10
C LEU A 63 -3.84 -0.87 12.32
N ASN A 64 -3.82 -2.13 11.87
CA ASN A 64 -2.68 -3.03 12.04
C ASN A 64 -2.69 -4.14 10.97
N ASN A 65 -1.58 -4.86 10.81
CA ASN A 65 -1.52 -6.03 9.92
C ASN A 65 -2.44 -7.17 10.39
N LYS A 66 -2.73 -7.21 11.70
CA LYS A 66 -3.68 -8.14 12.32
C LYS A 66 -4.49 -7.39 13.37
N MET A 67 -5.81 -7.42 13.26
CA MET A 67 -6.72 -6.69 14.16
C MET A 67 -8.02 -7.45 14.34
N PHE A 68 -8.64 -7.31 15.51
CA PHE A 68 -9.92 -7.92 15.85
C PHE A 68 -10.97 -6.83 16.04
N ASP A 69 -12.12 -6.99 15.40
CA ASP A 69 -13.29 -6.13 15.60
C ASP A 69 -14.28 -6.85 16.54
N PRO A 70 -14.49 -6.34 17.77
CA PRO A 70 -15.39 -6.95 18.74
C PRO A 70 -16.87 -6.80 18.37
N PHE A 71 -17.25 -5.83 17.53
CA PHE A 71 -18.64 -5.60 17.12
C PHE A 71 -19.08 -6.56 16.02
N THR A 72 -18.18 -6.89 15.09
CA THR A 72 -18.44 -7.88 14.04
C THR A 72 -17.97 -9.28 14.42
N ASN A 73 -17.22 -9.43 15.51
CA ASN A 73 -16.54 -10.65 15.93
C ASN A 73 -15.68 -11.26 14.81
N LYS A 74 -14.97 -10.42 14.07
CA LYS A 74 -14.11 -10.83 12.95
C LYS A 74 -12.66 -10.45 13.22
N THR A 75 -11.74 -11.25 12.70
CA THR A 75 -10.30 -10.95 12.72
C THR A 75 -9.84 -10.65 11.30
N PHE A 76 -9.20 -9.50 11.12
CA PHE A 76 -8.44 -9.17 9.92
C PHE A 76 -7.07 -9.84 9.99
N ASP A 77 -6.74 -10.63 8.97
CA ASP A 77 -5.42 -11.24 8.76
C ASP A 77 -5.20 -11.39 7.24
N PHE A 78 -3.98 -11.13 6.75
CA PHE A 78 -3.56 -11.31 5.35
C PHE A 78 -4.59 -10.89 4.27
N GLY A 79 -5.03 -9.63 4.24
CA GLY A 79 -5.80 -9.10 3.10
C GLY A 79 -7.30 -8.90 3.35
N GLY A 80 -7.91 -9.63 4.29
CA GLY A 80 -9.30 -9.41 4.74
C GLY A 80 -10.38 -9.33 3.66
N GLU A 81 -11.63 -9.16 4.08
CA GLU A 81 -12.77 -8.84 3.21
C GLU A 81 -12.91 -7.32 2.99
N GLU A 82 -13.67 -6.89 1.98
CA GLU A 82 -13.90 -5.47 1.61
C GLU A 82 -14.33 -4.59 2.81
N SER A 83 -15.10 -5.14 3.75
CA SER A 83 -15.65 -4.41 4.90
C SER A 83 -14.60 -3.75 5.79
N TRP A 84 -13.36 -4.26 5.80
CA TRP A 84 -12.24 -3.71 6.56
C TRP A 84 -11.63 -2.47 5.93
N TRP A 85 -11.72 -2.37 4.61
CA TRP A 85 -11.00 -1.40 3.81
C TRP A 85 -11.89 -0.20 3.51
N LYS A 86 -11.67 0.91 4.23
CA LYS A 86 -12.40 2.16 4.03
C LYS A 86 -11.56 3.14 3.21
N GLY A 87 -12.23 4.16 2.68
CA GLY A 87 -11.65 5.15 1.78
C GLY A 87 -11.61 4.68 0.33
N GLU A 88 -11.24 5.59 -0.57
CA GLU A 88 -11.10 5.30 -2.00
C GLU A 88 -9.62 5.23 -2.35
N PRO A 89 -9.09 4.07 -2.75
CA PRO A 89 -7.70 3.97 -3.16
C PRO A 89 -7.49 4.55 -4.57
N ILE A 90 -6.30 5.04 -4.84
CA ILE A 90 -5.93 5.77 -6.06
C ILE A 90 -6.29 5.03 -7.36
N TRP A 91 -6.24 3.70 -7.36
CA TRP A 91 -6.65 2.91 -8.53
C TRP A 91 -8.16 2.97 -8.80
N VAL A 92 -9.00 2.97 -7.77
CA VAL A 92 -10.45 3.14 -7.93
C VAL A 92 -10.73 4.54 -8.46
N THR A 93 -10.08 5.57 -7.91
CA THR A 93 -10.16 6.95 -8.42
C THR A 93 -9.77 7.02 -9.90
N ALA A 94 -8.66 6.39 -10.28
CA ALA A 94 -8.19 6.36 -11.66
C ALA A 94 -9.18 5.65 -12.60
N LYS A 95 -9.75 4.51 -12.17
CA LYS A 95 -10.78 3.79 -12.93
C LYS A 95 -12.05 4.62 -13.13
N LYS A 96 -12.54 5.31 -12.09
CA LYS A 96 -13.67 6.25 -12.18
C LYS A 96 -13.41 7.39 -13.17
N GLN A 97 -12.14 7.75 -13.37
CA GLN A 97 -11.69 8.76 -14.35
C GLN A 97 -11.27 8.15 -15.70
N ASN A 98 -11.75 6.93 -16.02
CA ASN A 98 -11.51 6.25 -17.29
C ASN A 98 -10.02 6.04 -17.62
N LYS A 99 -9.18 5.80 -16.59
CA LYS A 99 -7.77 5.40 -16.78
C LYS A 99 -7.61 3.89 -16.65
N SER A 100 -6.66 3.33 -17.40
CA SER A 100 -6.27 1.93 -17.21
C SER A 100 -5.34 1.79 -16.00
N VAL A 101 -5.51 0.70 -15.26
CA VAL A 101 -4.78 0.43 -14.02
C VAL A 101 -4.26 -1.02 -14.00
N GLY A 102 -2.96 -1.16 -13.74
CA GLY A 102 -2.33 -2.42 -13.34
C GLY A 102 -1.79 -2.32 -11.91
N ILE A 103 -1.96 -3.37 -11.10
CA ILE A 103 -1.46 -3.44 -9.72
C ILE A 103 -0.76 -4.78 -9.50
N TYR A 104 0.35 -4.78 -8.76
CA TYR A 104 1.10 -5.99 -8.44
C TYR A 104 1.41 -5.99 -6.95
N PHE A 105 0.72 -6.85 -6.17
CA PHE A 105 0.94 -7.09 -4.74
C PHE A 105 0.78 -5.88 -3.80
N TRP A 106 0.02 -4.85 -4.20
CA TRP A 106 -0.27 -3.75 -3.26
C TRP A 106 -1.31 -4.20 -2.22
N PRO A 107 -1.12 -3.98 -0.91
CA PRO A 107 -2.11 -4.36 0.10
C PRO A 107 -3.50 -3.81 -0.21
N GLY A 108 -4.50 -4.69 -0.25
CA GLY A 108 -5.89 -4.35 -0.59
C GLY A 108 -6.19 -4.33 -2.09
N SER A 109 -5.22 -4.53 -2.98
CA SER A 109 -5.47 -4.54 -4.44
C SER A 109 -6.36 -5.67 -4.93
N GLU A 110 -6.45 -6.75 -4.16
CA GLU A 110 -7.24 -7.96 -4.47
C GLU A 110 -8.73 -7.78 -4.13
N VAL A 111 -9.05 -6.73 -3.39
CA VAL A 111 -10.41 -6.39 -3.00
C VAL A 111 -11.08 -5.56 -4.10
N ALA A 112 -12.29 -5.94 -4.49
CA ALA A 112 -13.13 -5.08 -5.32
C ALA A 112 -13.81 -4.02 -4.43
N PHE A 113 -13.69 -2.76 -4.80
CA PHE A 113 -14.23 -1.63 -4.02
C PHE A 113 -15.46 -1.08 -4.72
N GLY A 114 -16.66 -1.31 -4.15
CA GLY A 114 -17.91 -0.94 -4.80
C GLY A 114 -18.06 -1.56 -6.19
N GLY A 115 -17.56 -2.79 -6.36
CA GLY A 115 -17.54 -3.52 -7.64
C GLY A 115 -16.47 -3.05 -8.63
N ILE A 116 -15.66 -2.05 -8.30
CA ILE A 116 -14.57 -1.57 -9.16
C ILE A 116 -13.29 -2.33 -8.85
N HIS A 117 -12.63 -2.81 -9.90
CA HIS A 117 -11.37 -3.52 -9.83
C HIS A 117 -10.35 -2.99 -10.84
N ALA A 118 -9.06 -3.26 -10.59
CA ALA A 118 -8.01 -2.93 -11.55
C ALA A 118 -8.18 -3.77 -12.83
N ASP A 119 -7.69 -3.26 -13.97
CA ASP A 119 -7.74 -4.02 -15.23
C ASP A 119 -6.83 -5.25 -15.17
N HIS A 120 -5.71 -5.10 -14.47
CA HIS A 120 -4.76 -6.17 -14.21
C HIS A 120 -4.34 -6.12 -12.74
N PHE A 121 -4.46 -7.24 -12.03
CA PHE A 121 -3.98 -7.39 -10.67
C PHE A 121 -3.49 -8.81 -10.44
N TYR A 122 -2.64 -8.98 -9.44
CA TYR A 122 -2.08 -10.27 -9.07
C TYR A 122 -2.37 -10.54 -7.60
N ASN A 123 -2.94 -11.71 -7.33
CA ASN A 123 -3.17 -12.19 -5.98
C ASN A 123 -1.84 -12.52 -5.33
N TYR A 124 -1.62 -11.99 -4.13
CA TYR A 124 -0.45 -12.28 -3.34
C TYR A 124 -0.53 -13.72 -2.84
N THR A 125 0.49 -14.50 -3.18
CA THR A 125 0.71 -15.83 -2.62
C THR A 125 1.95 -15.80 -1.75
N ALA A 126 1.80 -15.95 -0.43
CA ALA A 126 2.94 -16.23 0.42
C ALA A 126 3.47 -17.63 0.08
N ASN A 127 4.75 -17.75 -0.31
CA ASN A 127 5.41 -19.05 -0.36
C ASN A 127 5.43 -19.61 1.07
N LYS A 128 4.58 -20.61 1.32
CA LYS A 128 4.68 -21.45 2.51
C LYS A 128 5.80 -22.44 2.25
N ASN A 129 7.01 -22.10 2.67
CA ASN A 129 8.06 -23.09 2.89
C ASN A 129 7.75 -23.87 4.16
#